data_AF-A0A2T2RQL1-F1
#
_entry.id   AF-A0A2T2RQL1-F1
#
_cell.length_a   1.000
_cell.length_b   1.000
_cell.length_c   1.000
_cell.angle_alpha   90.00
_cell.angle_beta   90.00
_cell.angle_gamma   90.00
#
_symmetry.space_group_name_H-M   'P 1'
#
loop_
_entity.id
_entity.type
_entity.pdbx_description
1 polymer ?
#
loop_
_entity_poly.entity_id
_entity_poly.type
_entity_poly.pdbx_seq_one_letter_code
_entity_poly.pdbx_strand_id
1 'polypeptide(L)'
;MLIAMGEGTCLLQKRRIILMRVPVISQDGKPLMPTKPSRARGGVKEGKAKGFFKDLNQYCVQLLEEPSGKETQSISVGIDPGKKYSGVGVQSAKFTLWKAHLILPLETVKKLMEQRRMMRRGRRGRRTYQGGDMNSPPVSLRINRKVPYAQRAHRQKRFDNRRGHKLPPLIRANRQLE
;
A
#
# COMPACT_ATOMS: atom_id res chain seq x y z
N MET A 1 -7.33 -40.14 -2.09
CA MET A 1 -8.02 -41.25 -1.42
C MET A 1 -9.46 -41.25 -1.93
N LEU A 2 -9.80 -42.27 -2.72
CA LEU A 2 -11.09 -42.44 -3.40
C LEU A 2 -12.16 -42.81 -2.36
N ILE A 3 -13.31 -42.14 -2.35
CA ILE A 3 -14.56 -42.67 -1.75
C ILE A 3 -15.75 -42.31 -2.64
N ALA A 4 -16.37 -43.38 -3.14
CA ALA A 4 -17.77 -43.64 -3.52
C ALA A 4 -18.55 -42.72 -4.48
N MET A 5 -19.08 -43.37 -5.51
CA MET A 5 -20.17 -42.95 -6.39
C MET A 5 -21.47 -42.83 -5.59
N GLY A 6 -22.16 -41.69 -5.71
CA GLY A 6 -23.53 -41.50 -5.24
C GLY A 6 -24.34 -40.82 -6.33
N GLU A 7 -25.33 -41.52 -6.86
CA GLU A 7 -26.33 -40.99 -7.76
C GLU A 7 -27.12 -39.90 -7.04
N GLY A 8 -26.79 -38.66 -7.35
CA GLY A 8 -27.46 -37.48 -6.85
C GLY A 8 -27.58 -36.51 -8.00
N THR A 9 -28.81 -36.29 -8.45
CA THR A 9 -29.22 -35.26 -9.41
C THR A 9 -28.26 -34.08 -9.44
N CYS A 10 -27.63 -33.87 -10.59
CA CYS A 10 -26.81 -32.70 -10.88
C CYS A 10 -27.67 -31.44 -10.77
N LEU A 11 -27.84 -30.92 -9.55
CA LEU A 11 -28.18 -29.53 -9.34
C LEU A 11 -26.94 -28.76 -9.80
N LEU A 12 -26.87 -28.53 -11.11
CA LEU A 12 -26.03 -27.53 -11.73
C LEU A 12 -26.53 -26.21 -11.17
N GLN A 13 -26.07 -25.90 -9.96
CA GLN A 13 -26.25 -24.61 -9.33
C GLN A 13 -25.63 -23.67 -10.35
N LYS A 14 -26.49 -22.99 -11.13
CA LYS A 14 -26.10 -21.92 -12.04
C LYS A 14 -25.49 -20.88 -11.14
N ARG A 15 -24.21 -21.09 -10.78
CA ARG A 15 -23.32 -20.08 -10.26
C ARG A 15 -23.54 -18.96 -11.24
N ARG A 16 -24.08 -17.85 -10.74
CA ARG A 16 -24.21 -16.62 -11.52
C ARG A 16 -22.77 -16.21 -11.76
N ILE A 17 -22.15 -16.81 -12.78
CA ILE A 17 -20.79 -16.52 -13.20
C ILE A 17 -20.89 -15.06 -13.56
N ILE A 18 -20.33 -14.21 -12.70
CA ILE A 18 -20.10 -12.82 -13.05
C ILE A 18 -19.07 -12.94 -14.18
N LEU A 19 -19.54 -12.98 -15.44
CA LEU A 19 -18.68 -13.04 -16.61
C LEU A 19 -17.93 -11.70 -16.67
N MET A 20 -16.80 -11.62 -15.96
CA MET A 20 -15.88 -10.52 -16.11
C MET A 20 -15.44 -10.47 -17.57
N ARG A 21 -15.50 -9.27 -18.15
CA ARG A 21 -15.04 -9.04 -19.51
C ARG A 21 -13.52 -9.17 -19.55
N VAL A 22 -13.02 -9.64 -20.68
CA VAL A 22 -11.58 -9.80 -20.91
C VAL A 22 -11.08 -8.58 -21.67
N PRO A 23 -10.11 -7.81 -21.13
CA PRO A 23 -9.48 -6.73 -21.87
C PRO A 23 -8.82 -7.26 -23.14
N VAL A 24 -8.98 -6.52 -24.24
CA VAL A 24 -8.44 -6.89 -25.55
C VAL A 24 -7.49 -5.79 -26.02
N ILE A 25 -6.37 -6.21 -26.60
CA ILE A 25 -5.39 -5.32 -27.22
C ILE A 25 -5.28 -5.68 -28.71
N SER A 26 -5.18 -4.67 -29.56
CA SER A 26 -4.89 -4.81 -30.99
C SER A 26 -3.48 -5.39 -31.23
N GLN A 27 -3.20 -5.81 -32.46
CA GLN A 27 -1.84 -6.15 -32.90
C GLN A 27 -0.86 -5.00 -32.61
N ASP A 28 -1.28 -3.75 -32.90
CA ASP A 28 -0.52 -2.52 -32.68
C ASP A 28 -0.36 -2.10 -31.20
N GLY A 29 -0.86 -2.89 -30.25
CA GLY A 29 -0.80 -2.54 -28.82
C GLY A 29 -1.88 -1.56 -28.35
N LYS A 30 -2.80 -1.13 -29.23
CA LYS A 30 -3.91 -0.22 -28.86
C LYS A 30 -5.02 -0.98 -28.10
N PRO A 31 -5.57 -0.41 -27.01
CA PRO A 31 -6.66 -1.04 -26.28
C PRO A 31 -7.96 -1.04 -27.09
N LEU A 32 -8.67 -2.17 -27.08
CA LEU A 32 -9.96 -2.36 -27.74
C LEU A 32 -11.07 -2.64 -26.70
N MET A 33 -12.32 -2.64 -27.15
CA MET A 33 -13.45 -2.94 -26.28
C MET A 33 -13.33 -4.34 -25.65
N PRO A 34 -13.52 -4.47 -24.31
CA PRO A 34 -13.45 -5.76 -23.64
C PRO A 34 -14.48 -6.77 -24.16
N THR A 35 -14.02 -8.01 -24.39
CA THR A 35 -14.83 -9.05 -25.00
C THR A 35 -15.39 -10.05 -23.97
N LYS A 36 -16.30 -10.91 -24.42
CA LYS A 36 -16.77 -12.04 -23.60
C LYS A 36 -15.63 -13.05 -23.42
N PRO A 37 -15.44 -13.64 -22.24
CA PRO A 37 -14.41 -14.64 -22.00
C PRO A 37 -14.56 -15.89 -22.90
N SER A 38 -15.79 -16.24 -23.33
CA SER A 38 -16.00 -17.31 -24.32
C SER A 38 -15.34 -17.00 -25.67
N ARG A 39 -15.50 -15.77 -26.17
CA ARG A 39 -14.90 -15.32 -27.43
C ARG A 39 -13.38 -15.19 -27.30
N ALA A 40 -12.89 -14.68 -26.17
CA ALA A 40 -11.46 -14.64 -25.88
C ALA A 40 -10.82 -16.04 -25.92
N ARG A 41 -11.44 -17.03 -25.27
CA ARG A 41 -10.96 -18.43 -25.31
C ARG A 41 -11.02 -19.03 -26.71
N GLY A 42 -12.09 -18.78 -27.46
CA GLY A 42 -12.22 -19.22 -28.85
C GLY A 42 -11.09 -18.68 -29.72
N GLY A 43 -10.83 -17.37 -29.65
CA GLY A 43 -9.75 -16.73 -30.41
C GLY A 43 -8.36 -17.28 -30.07
N VAL A 44 -8.10 -17.60 -28.80
CA VAL A 44 -6.83 -18.23 -28.39
C VAL A 44 -6.75 -19.67 -28.88
N LYS A 45 -7.84 -20.44 -28.81
CA LYS A 45 -7.88 -21.84 -29.29
C LYS A 45 -7.69 -21.93 -30.81
N GLU A 46 -8.25 -20.98 -31.55
CA GLU A 46 -8.14 -20.87 -33.00
C GLU A 46 -6.79 -20.27 -33.46
N GLY A 47 -5.92 -19.84 -32.54
CA GLY A 47 -4.63 -19.23 -32.88
C GLY A 47 -4.70 -17.78 -33.37
N LYS A 48 -5.88 -17.14 -33.34
CA LYS A 48 -6.11 -15.74 -33.77
C LYS A 48 -5.70 -14.72 -32.73
N ALA A 49 -5.45 -15.16 -31.50
CA ALA A 49 -5.14 -14.28 -30.39
C ALA A 49 -4.20 -14.94 -29.38
N LYS A 50 -3.41 -14.13 -28.69
CA LYS A 50 -2.46 -14.56 -27.66
C LYS A 50 -2.93 -14.10 -26.29
N GLY A 51 -3.11 -15.04 -25.37
CA GLY A 51 -3.42 -14.74 -23.97
C GLY A 51 -2.17 -14.34 -23.19
N PHE A 52 -2.30 -13.38 -22.28
CA PHE A 52 -1.23 -12.98 -21.37
C PHE A 52 -1.80 -12.38 -20.08
N PHE A 53 -0.97 -12.25 -19.04
CA PHE A 53 -1.34 -11.63 -17.77
C PHE A 53 -0.64 -10.28 -17.60
N LYS A 54 -1.36 -9.27 -17.09
CA LYS A 54 -0.80 -7.98 -16.64
C LYS A 54 -0.45 -8.03 -15.15
N ASP A 55 0.27 -7.01 -14.68
CA ASP A 55 0.74 -6.86 -13.29
C ASP A 55 -0.37 -6.96 -12.23
N LEU A 56 -1.61 -6.57 -12.58
CA LEU A 56 -2.80 -6.72 -11.73
C LEU A 56 -3.35 -8.16 -11.69
N ASN A 57 -2.55 -9.14 -12.13
CA ASN A 57 -2.94 -10.53 -12.35
C ASN A 57 -4.24 -10.68 -13.19
N GLN A 58 -4.45 -9.74 -14.12
CA GLN A 58 -5.62 -9.72 -14.98
C GLN A 58 -5.29 -10.41 -16.30
N TYR A 59 -6.06 -11.45 -16.62
CA TYR A 59 -5.97 -12.12 -17.91
C TYR A 59 -6.47 -11.20 -19.03
N CYS A 60 -5.62 -10.99 -20.03
CA CYS A 60 -5.86 -10.16 -21.19
C CYS A 60 -5.56 -10.96 -22.46
N VAL A 61 -6.09 -10.49 -23.58
CA VAL A 61 -5.84 -11.11 -24.89
C VAL A 61 -5.36 -10.07 -25.88
N GLN A 62 -4.30 -10.38 -26.62
CA GLN A 62 -3.82 -9.59 -27.74
C GLN A 62 -4.23 -10.27 -29.04
N LEU A 63 -4.85 -9.54 -29.96
CA LEU A 63 -5.20 -10.04 -31.28
C LEU A 63 -3.95 -10.17 -32.15
N LEU A 64 -3.91 -11.25 -32.93
CA LEU A 64 -2.88 -11.50 -33.95
C LEU A 64 -3.40 -11.23 -35.36
N GLU A 65 -4.70 -10.96 -35.51
CA GLU A 65 -5.37 -10.58 -36.75
C GLU A 65 -5.96 -9.17 -36.63
N GLU A 66 -6.32 -8.56 -37.76
CA GLU A 66 -6.99 -7.27 -37.75
C GLU A 66 -8.31 -7.34 -36.99
N PRO A 67 -8.59 -6.36 -36.10
CA PRO A 67 -9.82 -6.37 -35.34
C PRO A 67 -11.01 -6.10 -36.26
N SER A 68 -12.10 -6.85 -36.05
CA SER A 68 -13.36 -6.66 -36.79
C SER A 68 -14.01 -5.28 -36.60
N GLY A 69 -13.58 -4.52 -35.59
CA GLY A 69 -14.06 -3.17 -35.33
C GLY A 69 -13.24 -2.49 -34.24
N LYS A 70 -13.16 -1.16 -34.31
CA LYS A 70 -12.39 -0.31 -33.38
C LYS A 70 -13.28 0.61 -32.54
N GLU A 71 -14.60 0.46 -32.67
CA GLU A 71 -15.58 1.27 -31.95
C GLU A 71 -15.47 1.06 -30.44
N THR A 72 -15.49 2.17 -29.70
CA THR A 72 -15.43 2.17 -28.24
C THR A 72 -16.60 2.94 -27.66
N GLN A 73 -17.01 2.56 -26.45
CA GLN A 73 -18.01 3.29 -25.67
C GLN A 73 -17.32 4.03 -24.53
N SER A 74 -17.93 5.12 -24.06
CA SER A 74 -17.45 5.81 -22.87
C SER A 74 -17.48 4.89 -21.65
N ILE A 75 -16.39 4.94 -20.87
CA ILE A 75 -16.20 4.16 -19.65
C ILE A 75 -16.00 5.17 -18.51
N SER A 76 -16.72 4.97 -17.42
CA SER A 76 -16.60 5.77 -16.20
C SER A 76 -15.78 4.99 -15.17
N VAL A 77 -14.94 5.72 -14.43
CA VAL A 77 -14.16 5.17 -13.33
C VAL A 77 -14.63 5.84 -12.04
N GLY A 78 -15.07 5.02 -11.09
CA GLY A 78 -15.42 5.45 -9.74
C GLY A 78 -14.30 5.08 -8.77
N ILE A 79 -13.89 6.04 -7.94
CA ILE A 79 -12.94 5.83 -6.85
C ILE A 79 -13.68 6.16 -5.56
N ASP A 80 -13.75 5.20 -4.66
CA ASP A 80 -14.38 5.33 -3.34
C ASP A 80 -13.29 5.29 -2.25
N PRO A 81 -12.81 6.46 -1.77
CA PRO A 81 -11.74 6.52 -0.79
C PRO A 81 -12.24 6.17 0.61
N GLY A 82 -11.79 5.03 1.15
CA GLY A 82 -12.05 4.64 2.53
C GLY A 82 -10.82 4.72 3.43
N LYS A 83 -11.01 4.43 4.72
CA LYS A 83 -9.96 4.52 5.75
C LYS A 83 -8.90 3.42 5.63
N LYS A 84 -9.33 2.17 5.45
CA LYS A 84 -8.45 0.99 5.33
C LYS A 84 -8.39 0.45 3.90
N TYR A 85 -9.43 0.69 3.11
CA TYR A 85 -9.54 0.22 1.75
C TYR A 85 -10.01 1.37 0.87
N SER A 86 -9.51 1.47 -0.36
CA SER A 86 -10.11 2.32 -1.40
C SER A 86 -10.72 1.43 -2.48
N GLY A 87 -12.01 1.60 -2.74
CA GLY A 87 -12.69 0.92 -3.83
C GLY A 87 -12.38 1.58 -5.16
N VAL A 88 -12.11 0.77 -6.19
CA VAL A 88 -12.01 1.24 -7.58
C VAL A 88 -12.97 0.42 -8.42
N GLY A 89 -13.82 1.09 -9.19
CA GLY A 89 -14.77 0.48 -10.10
C GLY A 89 -14.65 1.07 -11.49
N VAL A 90 -14.60 0.21 -12.49
CA VAL A 90 -14.61 0.60 -13.92
C VAL A 90 -15.90 0.09 -14.52
N GLN A 91 -16.73 1.00 -15.00
CA GLN A 91 -18.09 0.70 -15.44
C GLN A 91 -18.38 1.31 -16.81
N SER A 92 -19.08 0.54 -17.62
CA SER A 92 -19.73 1.02 -18.84
C SER A 92 -21.24 1.06 -18.62
N ALA A 93 -21.97 1.71 -19.53
CA ALA A 93 -23.44 1.78 -19.45
C ALA A 93 -24.12 0.40 -19.28
N LYS A 94 -23.54 -0.67 -19.83
CA LYS A 94 -24.13 -2.01 -19.85
C LYS A 94 -23.52 -2.98 -18.83
N PHE A 95 -22.24 -2.82 -18.49
CA PHE A 95 -21.49 -3.81 -17.72
C PHE A 95 -20.44 -3.17 -16.82
N THR A 96 -20.22 -3.76 -15.65
CA THR A 96 -19.03 -3.50 -14.83
C THR A 96 -17.84 -4.28 -15.40
N LEU A 97 -16.79 -3.58 -15.79
CA LEU A 97 -15.61 -4.16 -16.44
C LEU A 97 -14.62 -4.70 -15.42
N TRP A 98 -14.37 -3.92 -14.36
CA TRP A 98 -13.37 -4.26 -13.35
C TRP A 98 -13.72 -3.63 -12.00
N LYS A 99 -13.35 -4.31 -10.91
CA LYS A 99 -13.48 -3.82 -9.54
C LYS A 99 -12.29 -4.27 -8.71
N ALA A 100 -11.79 -3.41 -7.84
CA ALA A 100 -10.74 -3.75 -6.90
C ALA A 100 -10.91 -3.00 -5.57
N HIS A 101 -10.36 -3.61 -4.51
CA HIS A 101 -10.15 -2.95 -3.23
C HIS A 101 -8.65 -2.78 -3.01
N LEU A 102 -8.19 -1.53 -3.03
CA LEU A 102 -6.81 -1.19 -2.69
C LEU A 102 -6.67 -1.24 -1.17
N ILE A 103 -5.74 -2.03 -0.67
CA ILE A 103 -5.42 -2.10 0.77
C ILE A 103 -4.53 -0.92 1.11
N LEU A 104 -5.01 -0.02 1.97
CA LEU A 104 -4.25 1.16 2.40
C LEU A 104 -3.38 0.83 3.62
N PRO A 105 -2.11 1.26 3.67
CA PRO A 105 -1.18 0.94 4.76
C PRO A 105 -1.38 1.84 5.99
N LEU A 106 -2.63 2.15 6.36
CA LEU A 106 -2.93 3.10 7.41
C LEU A 106 -2.35 2.70 8.77
N GLU A 107 -2.52 1.43 9.16
CA GLU A 107 -2.06 0.95 10.47
C GLU A 107 -0.53 1.01 10.59
N THR A 108 0.16 0.59 9.53
CA THR A 108 1.63 0.66 9.43
C THR A 108 2.11 2.10 9.55
N VAL A 109 1.52 3.02 8.78
CA VAL A 109 1.90 4.44 8.81
C VAL A 109 1.63 5.05 10.19
N LYS A 110 0.48 4.76 10.78
CA LYS A 110 0.11 5.26 12.11
C LYS A 110 1.12 4.81 13.17
N LYS A 111 1.44 3.51 13.22
CA LYS A 111 2.41 2.94 14.17
C LYS A 111 3.80 3.58 13.99
N LEU A 112 4.28 3.71 12.75
CA LEU A 112 5.57 4.33 12.46
C LEU A 112 5.62 5.82 12.87
N MET A 113 4.53 6.57 12.64
CA MET A 113 4.45 7.98 13.05
C MET A 113 4.39 8.14 14.57
N GLU A 114 3.68 7.25 15.26
CA GLU A 114 3.62 7.23 16.72
C GLU A 114 4.97 6.91 17.34
N GLN A 115 5.66 5.87 16.86
CA GLN A 115 7.02 5.53 17.27
C GLN A 115 7.97 6.70 17.02
N ARG A 116 7.92 7.33 15.84
CA ARG A 116 8.72 8.52 15.52
C ARG A 116 8.44 9.67 16.49
N ARG A 117 7.17 9.90 16.85
CA ARG A 117 6.75 10.92 17.82
C ARG A 117 7.29 10.62 19.22
N MET A 118 7.19 9.38 19.68
CA MET A 118 7.69 8.93 20.99
C MET A 118 9.21 9.05 21.10
N MET A 119 9.94 8.59 20.09
CA MET A 119 11.40 8.74 20.05
C MET A 119 11.84 10.20 20.01
N ARG A 120 11.09 11.08 19.33
CA ARG A 120 11.32 12.52 19.36
C ARG A 120 11.06 13.11 20.75
N ARG A 121 10.00 12.70 21.44
CA ARG A 121 9.69 13.11 22.82
C ARG A 121 10.78 12.66 23.79
N GLY A 122 11.17 11.38 23.77
CA GLY A 122 12.23 10.85 24.64
C GLY A 122 13.57 11.57 24.45
N ARG A 123 13.98 11.84 23.19
CA ARG A 123 15.19 12.64 22.91
C ARG A 123 15.10 14.08 23.43
N ARG A 124 13.91 14.70 23.42
CA ARG A 124 13.69 16.04 23.99
C ARG A 124 13.68 15.98 25.52
N GLY A 125 13.05 14.98 26.13
CA GLY A 125 12.98 14.77 27.59
C GLY A 125 14.34 14.55 28.23
N ARG A 126 15.19 13.67 27.66
CA ARG A 126 16.57 13.47 28.11
C ARG A 126 17.45 14.71 27.91
N ARG A 127 17.12 15.54 26.91
CA ARG A 127 17.75 16.85 26.71
C ARG A 127 17.25 17.91 27.67
N THR A 128 16.28 17.62 28.53
CA THR A 128 15.75 18.55 29.52
C THR A 128 16.05 18.12 30.94
N TYR A 129 16.75 17.01 31.15
CA TYR A 129 17.04 16.45 32.48
C TYR A 129 18.32 15.62 32.34
N GLN A 130 19.45 16.10 32.88
CA GLN A 130 20.61 15.24 33.10
C GLN A 130 20.57 14.74 34.53
N GLY A 131 20.79 13.44 34.72
CA GLY A 131 21.04 12.87 36.03
C GLY A 131 22.29 13.51 36.61
N GLY A 132 22.12 14.18 37.76
CA GLY A 132 23.21 14.28 38.72
C GLY A 132 23.40 12.92 39.40
N ASP A 133 24.35 12.85 40.34
CA ASP A 133 24.50 11.67 41.21
C ASP A 133 23.19 11.36 41.97
N MET A 134 23.14 10.22 42.67
CA MET A 134 21.95 9.82 43.44
C MET A 134 21.52 10.84 44.51
N ASN A 135 22.37 11.83 44.84
CA ASN A 135 22.12 12.84 45.87
C ASN A 135 21.80 14.23 45.28
N SER A 136 21.84 14.40 43.96
CA SER A 136 21.71 15.69 43.30
C SER A 136 20.34 15.85 42.65
N PRO A 137 19.63 16.97 42.91
CA PRO A 137 18.36 17.23 42.27
C PRO A 137 18.56 17.42 40.77
N PRO A 138 17.58 17.00 39.98
CA PRO A 138 17.71 17.00 38.55
C PRO A 138 17.78 18.40 37.93
N VAL A 139 18.80 18.64 37.12
CA VAL A 139 19.00 19.95 36.52
C VAL A 139 18.37 19.99 35.14
N SER A 140 17.42 20.90 34.94
CA SER A 140 16.84 21.10 33.62
C SER A 140 17.86 21.76 32.69
N LEU A 141 18.20 21.12 31.57
CA LEU A 141 19.08 21.70 30.53
C LEU A 141 18.37 22.81 29.70
N ARG A 142 17.17 23.23 30.11
CA ARG A 142 16.50 24.40 29.53
C ARG A 142 17.10 25.65 30.16
N ILE A 143 17.28 26.68 29.34
CA ILE A 143 17.75 27.99 29.81
C ILE A 143 16.75 28.49 30.86
N ASN A 144 17.19 28.58 32.11
CA ASN A 144 16.40 29.21 33.16
C ASN A 144 16.40 30.72 32.93
N ARG A 145 15.32 31.24 32.34
CA ARG A 145 15.18 32.66 32.00
C ARG A 145 14.99 33.56 33.22
N LYS A 146 14.74 32.97 34.41
CA LYS A 146 14.63 33.71 35.68
C LYS A 146 15.99 34.16 36.24
N VAL A 147 17.09 33.56 35.78
CA VAL A 147 18.46 33.89 36.24
C VAL A 147 19.07 34.97 35.32
N PRO A 148 19.92 35.89 35.84
CA PRO A 148 20.63 36.88 35.02
C PRO A 148 21.42 36.24 33.86
N TYR A 149 21.50 36.94 32.72
CA TYR A 149 22.04 36.40 31.46
C TYR A 149 23.42 35.75 31.60
N ALA A 150 24.33 36.39 32.34
CA ALA A 150 25.70 35.92 32.58
C ALA A 150 25.77 34.60 33.36
N GLN A 151 24.77 34.29 34.19
CA GLN A 151 24.69 33.08 35.01
C GLN A 151 23.84 31.97 34.36
N ARG A 152 23.28 32.23 33.18
CA ARG A 152 22.51 31.22 32.44
C ARG A 152 23.48 30.19 31.85
N ALA A 153 23.11 28.91 31.92
CA ALA A 153 23.74 27.86 31.15
C ALA A 153 23.45 28.06 29.64
N HIS A 154 24.16 29.01 29.01
CA HIS A 154 24.08 29.27 27.59
C HIS A 154 24.79 28.16 26.81
N ARG A 155 24.37 27.98 25.56
CA ARG A 155 24.67 26.86 24.64
C ARG A 155 26.14 26.42 24.49
N GLN A 156 27.14 27.11 25.04
CA GLN A 156 28.56 26.77 24.92
C GLN A 156 28.86 25.34 25.43
N LYS A 157 28.43 24.98 26.65
CA LYS A 157 28.57 23.61 27.18
C LYS A 157 27.81 22.54 26.38
N ARG A 158 26.90 22.94 25.47
CA ARG A 158 26.09 22.01 24.65
C ARG A 158 26.87 21.42 23.47
N PHE A 159 27.92 22.11 23.01
CA PHE A 159 28.82 21.61 21.96
C PHE A 159 29.95 20.75 22.53
N ASP A 160 30.45 21.06 23.72
CA ASP A 160 31.48 20.26 24.40
C ASP A 160 30.94 18.89 24.82
N ASN A 161 29.68 18.82 25.27
CA ASN A 161 28.96 17.56 25.56
C ASN A 161 28.67 16.70 24.31
N ARG A 162 29.00 17.17 23.10
CA ARG A 162 28.86 16.45 21.83
C ARG A 162 30.16 15.74 21.41
N ARG A 163 31.28 15.99 22.09
CA ARG A 163 32.60 15.42 21.78
C ARG A 163 32.87 14.07 22.45
N GLY A 164 31.97 13.59 23.33
CA GLY A 164 32.11 12.26 23.92
C GLY A 164 31.68 11.15 22.94
N HIS A 165 32.42 10.03 22.92
CA HIS A 165 32.19 8.79 22.15
C HIS A 165 30.88 8.05 22.48
N LYS A 166 29.83 8.74 22.95
CA LYS A 166 28.52 8.12 23.10
C LYS A 166 28.01 7.85 21.69
N LEU A 167 27.81 6.57 21.38
CA LEU A 167 27.17 6.15 20.16
C LEU A 167 25.93 7.04 19.97
N PRO A 168 25.80 7.75 18.84
CA PRO A 168 24.56 8.46 18.55
C PRO A 168 23.43 7.46 18.69
N PRO A 169 22.20 7.86 19.07
CA PRO A 169 21.08 6.94 19.18
C PRO A 169 20.75 6.40 17.79
N LEU A 170 21.53 5.40 17.38
CA LEU A 170 21.56 4.70 16.13
C LEU A 170 20.41 3.71 16.18
N ILE A 171 19.88 3.43 15.00
CA ILE A 171 18.79 2.47 14.80
C ILE A 171 19.07 1.13 15.51
N ARG A 172 20.35 0.73 15.64
CA ARG A 172 20.80 -0.47 16.37
C ARG A 172 20.49 -0.46 17.88
N ALA A 173 20.57 0.68 18.57
CA ALA A 173 20.32 0.75 20.01
C ALA A 173 18.83 0.63 20.37
N ASN A 174 17.92 0.88 19.42
CA ASN A 174 16.48 0.70 19.65
C ASN A 174 16.03 -0.74 19.39
N ARG A 175 16.82 -1.54 18.66
CA ARG A 175 16.54 -2.96 18.37
C ARG A 175 16.81 -3.88 19.58
N GLN A 176 17.52 -3.37 20.59
CA GLN A 176 17.80 -4.08 21.85
C GLN A 176 16.80 -3.78 22.97
N LEU A 177 15.80 -2.91 22.71
CA LEU A 177 14.76 -2.51 23.67
C LEU A 177 13.37 -3.09 23.31
N GLU A 178 13.30 -3.95 22.29
CA GLU A 178 12.17 -4.85 22.02
C GLU A 178 12.45 -6.20 22.69
#